data_AF-A0A8W8LHH9-F1
#
_entry.id   AF-A0A8W8LHH9-F1
#
_cell.length_a   1.000
_cell.length_b   1.000
_cell.length_c   1.000
_cell.angle_alpha   90.00
_cell.angle_beta   90.00
_cell.angle_gamma   90.00
#
_symmetry.space_group_name_H-M   'P 1'
#
loop_
_entity.id
_entity.type
_entity.pdbx_description
1 polymer ?
#
loop_
_entity_poly.entity_id
_entity_poly.type
_entity_poly.pdbx_seq_one_letter_code
_entity_poly.pdbx_strand_id
1 'polypeptide(L)'
;TDHVEQFLQYLYQAMNQDPVWQAANECQIEDAQLAIERYIMSRIYTHAMFPNGDGDIMRDQLFQEHIKKLSNVITPSHKDLRIPRMYQFECPWTAAQKEIYMINAYKTPKDKVKCVFRCATTIMNLLSMANEKAVPAADDFIPVIIFVIIKANPPCLLSTIQYIQSFYGNRIGGEEQYWWIQFCSAVEFIKNMDYNE
;
A
#
# COMPACT_ATOMS: atom_id res chain seq x y z
N THR A 1 -15.49 -6.06 -11.00
CA THR A 1 -14.07 -6.46 -10.93
C THR A 1 -13.75 -7.45 -12.03
N ASP A 2 -14.49 -8.57 -12.09
CA ASP A 2 -14.22 -9.72 -12.97
C ASP A 2 -14.19 -9.35 -14.46
N HIS A 3 -15.06 -8.43 -14.88
CA HIS A 3 -15.10 -7.95 -16.28
C HIS A 3 -13.81 -7.24 -16.70
N VAL A 4 -13.15 -6.49 -15.80
CA VAL A 4 -11.90 -5.78 -16.13
C VAL A 4 -10.76 -6.78 -16.26
N GLU A 5 -10.69 -7.76 -15.36
CA GLU A 5 -9.67 -8.81 -15.42
C GLU A 5 -9.83 -9.67 -16.69
N GLN A 6 -11.05 -10.08 -17.02
CA GLN A 6 -11.35 -10.80 -18.26
C GLN A 6 -10.97 -9.98 -19.50
N PHE A 7 -11.26 -8.68 -19.50
CA PHE A 7 -10.90 -7.81 -20.62
C PHE A 7 -9.38 -7.63 -20.77
N LEU A 8 -8.65 -7.47 -19.66
CA LEU A 8 -7.19 -7.42 -19.68
C LEU A 8 -6.60 -8.74 -20.21
N GLN A 9 -7.10 -9.89 -19.74
CA GLN A 9 -6.66 -11.21 -20.23
C GLN A 9 -6.92 -11.36 -21.73
N TYR A 10 -8.09 -10.93 -22.21
CA TYR A 10 -8.41 -10.91 -23.64
C TYR A 10 -7.40 -10.06 -24.44
N LEU A 11 -7.07 -8.85 -23.97
CA LEU A 11 -6.11 -7.98 -24.64
C LEU A 11 -4.69 -8.56 -24.63
N TYR A 12 -4.27 -9.20 -23.53
CA TYR A 12 -2.97 -9.84 -23.44
C TYR A 12 -2.85 -11.02 -24.42
N GLN A 13 -3.91 -11.81 -24.56
CA GLN A 13 -3.98 -12.89 -25.53
C GLN A 13 -3.96 -12.37 -26.97
N ALA A 14 -4.73 -11.32 -27.26
CA ALA A 14 -4.75 -10.69 -28.57
C ALA A 14 -3.37 -10.13 -28.94
N MET A 15 -2.68 -9.49 -28.00
CA MET A 15 -1.31 -9.00 -28.18
C MET A 15 -0.32 -10.13 -28.49
N ASN A 16 -0.38 -11.24 -27.76
CA ASN A 16 0.50 -12.39 -28.00
C ASN A 16 0.27 -13.10 -29.34
N GLN A 17 -0.93 -12.96 -29.93
CA GLN A 17 -1.26 -13.53 -31.24
C GLN A 17 -0.89 -12.62 -32.41
N ASP A 18 -0.62 -11.34 -32.16
CA ASP A 18 -0.34 -10.36 -33.20
C ASP A 18 1.10 -10.56 -33.74
N PRO A 19 1.28 -10.66 -35.08
CA PRO A 19 2.60 -10.82 -35.71
C PRO A 19 3.62 -9.75 -35.32
N VAL A 20 3.19 -8.52 -35.01
CA VAL A 20 4.06 -7.40 -34.61
C VAL A 20 4.80 -7.72 -33.32
N TRP A 21 4.20 -8.50 -32.41
CA TRP A 21 4.76 -8.82 -31.10
C TRP A 21 5.59 -10.11 -31.06
N GLN A 22 5.65 -10.87 -32.16
CA GLN A 22 6.38 -12.16 -32.21
C GLN A 22 7.90 -12.02 -31.98
N ALA A 23 8.47 -10.85 -32.26
CA ALA A 23 9.88 -10.55 -32.03
C ALA A 23 10.17 -9.91 -30.67
N ALA A 24 9.13 -9.63 -29.86
CA ALA A 24 9.30 -9.01 -28.56
C ALA A 24 9.80 -10.02 -27.52
N ASN A 25 10.74 -9.60 -26.67
CA ASN A 25 11.19 -10.40 -25.54
C ASN A 25 10.21 -10.31 -24.35
N GLU A 26 10.41 -11.16 -23.34
CA GLU A 26 9.55 -11.22 -22.15
C GLU A 26 9.40 -9.86 -21.45
N CYS A 27 10.50 -9.11 -21.30
CA CYS A 27 10.48 -7.78 -20.69
C CYS A 27 9.63 -6.77 -21.48
N GLN A 28 9.74 -6.77 -22.82
CA GLN A 28 8.93 -5.93 -23.69
C GLN A 28 7.44 -6.29 -23.63
N ILE A 29 7.13 -7.58 -23.53
CA ILE A 29 5.76 -8.07 -23.36
C ILE A 29 5.19 -7.62 -22.01
N GLU A 30 5.96 -7.74 -20.92
CA GLU A 30 5.56 -7.28 -19.59
C GLU A 30 5.32 -5.76 -19.55
N ASP A 31 6.21 -4.97 -20.16
CA ASP A 31 6.06 -3.51 -20.27
C ASP A 31 4.81 -3.13 -21.06
N ALA A 32 4.50 -3.85 -22.14
CA ALA A 32 3.31 -3.61 -22.95
C ALA A 32 2.03 -3.96 -22.19
N GLN A 33 1.98 -5.11 -21.50
CA GLN A 33 0.86 -5.48 -20.64
C GLN A 33 0.63 -4.45 -19.55
N LEU A 34 1.71 -3.98 -18.92
CA LEU A 34 1.66 -2.94 -17.90
C LEU A 34 1.14 -1.61 -18.47
N ALA A 35 1.53 -1.23 -19.69
CA ALA A 35 1.05 -0.03 -20.36
C ALA A 35 -0.46 -0.11 -20.68
N ILE A 36 -0.93 -1.27 -21.16
CA ILE A 36 -2.36 -1.54 -21.40
C ILE A 36 -3.14 -1.44 -20.10
N GLU A 37 -2.69 -2.10 -19.04
CA GLU A 37 -3.34 -2.06 -17.72
C GLU A 37 -3.40 -0.63 -17.18
N ARG A 38 -2.28 0.11 -17.24
CA ARG A 38 -2.23 1.53 -16.85
C ARG A 38 -3.24 2.36 -17.60
N TYR A 39 -3.33 2.19 -18.92
CA TYR A 39 -4.26 2.94 -19.75
C TYR A 39 -5.71 2.66 -19.34
N ILE A 40 -6.11 1.39 -19.25
CA ILE A 40 -7.48 0.98 -18.88
C ILE A 40 -7.83 1.44 -17.48
N MET A 41 -6.99 1.12 -16.49
CA MET A 41 -7.24 1.50 -15.10
C MET A 41 -7.31 3.02 -14.95
N SER A 42 -6.55 3.79 -15.73
CA SER A 42 -6.62 5.26 -15.69
C SER A 42 -7.97 5.82 -16.15
N ARG A 43 -8.65 5.14 -17.09
CA ARG A 43 -9.97 5.54 -17.63
C ARG A 43 -11.10 5.24 -16.67
N ILE A 44 -11.01 4.12 -15.95
CA ILE A 44 -12.06 3.67 -15.02
C ILE A 44 -11.77 4.05 -13.57
N TYR A 45 -10.63 4.68 -13.28
CA TYR A 45 -10.08 4.84 -11.93
C TYR A 45 -11.10 5.36 -10.92
N THR A 46 -11.81 6.44 -11.22
CA THR A 46 -12.76 7.06 -10.27
C THR A 46 -13.87 6.08 -9.86
N HIS A 47 -14.49 5.40 -10.82
CA HIS A 47 -15.55 4.42 -10.56
C HIS A 47 -15.03 3.12 -9.95
N ALA A 48 -13.80 2.72 -10.30
CA ALA A 48 -13.17 1.54 -9.76
C ALA A 48 -12.68 1.74 -8.31
N MET A 49 -12.20 2.93 -7.98
CA MET A 49 -11.71 3.32 -6.66
C MET A 49 -12.86 3.56 -5.68
N PHE A 50 -13.96 4.18 -6.15
CA PHE A 50 -15.13 4.53 -5.35
C PHE A 50 -16.40 3.92 -5.95
N PRO A 51 -16.56 2.58 -5.90
CA PRO A 51 -17.71 1.89 -6.50
C PRO A 51 -19.06 2.32 -5.88
N ASN A 52 -19.08 2.76 -4.62
CA ASN A 52 -20.26 3.29 -3.95
C ASN A 52 -20.32 4.84 -3.96
N GLY A 53 -19.46 5.49 -4.75
CA GLY A 53 -19.39 6.94 -4.89
C GLY A 53 -19.15 7.64 -3.55
N ASP A 54 -20.03 8.57 -3.20
CA ASP A 54 -19.90 9.42 -2.01
C ASP A 54 -19.83 8.62 -0.70
N GLY A 55 -20.44 7.43 -0.64
CA GLY A 55 -20.35 6.57 0.55
C GLY A 55 -18.92 6.15 0.88
N ASP A 56 -18.14 5.79 -0.15
CA ASP A 56 -16.73 5.42 0.03
C ASP A 56 -15.88 6.65 0.40
N ILE A 57 -16.16 7.81 -0.22
CA ILE A 57 -15.48 9.08 0.06
C ILE A 57 -15.71 9.51 1.51
N MET A 58 -16.96 9.48 1.99
CA MET A 58 -17.29 9.83 3.38
C MET A 58 -16.64 8.88 4.37
N ARG A 59 -16.64 7.56 4.09
CA ARG A 59 -15.96 6.55 4.89
C ARG A 59 -14.47 6.85 5.02
N ASP A 60 -13.80 7.19 3.91
CA ASP A 60 -12.38 7.56 3.92
C ASP A 60 -12.12 8.85 4.69
N GLN A 61 -12.97 9.87 4.54
CA GLN A 61 -12.84 11.14 5.27
C GLN A 61 -12.95 10.93 6.79
N LEU A 62 -13.91 10.12 7.24
CA LEU A 62 -14.05 9.77 8.65
C LEU A 62 -12.79 9.08 9.18
N PHE A 63 -12.24 8.13 8.41
CA PHE A 63 -11.03 7.44 8.78
C PHE A 63 -9.80 8.36 8.78
N GLN A 64 -9.68 9.26 7.80
CA GLN A 64 -8.60 10.23 7.73
C GLN A 64 -8.61 11.21 8.91
N GLU A 65 -9.79 11.67 9.33
CA GLU A 65 -9.94 12.51 10.53
C GLU A 65 -9.67 11.72 11.82
N HIS A 66 -10.02 10.43 11.84
CA HIS A 66 -9.67 9.54 12.96
C HIS A 66 -8.14 9.42 13.10
N ILE A 67 -7.42 9.13 12.01
CA ILE A 67 -5.95 9.07 11.99
C ILE A 67 -5.33 10.41 12.41
N LYS A 68 -5.89 11.53 11.92
CA LYS A 68 -5.41 12.88 12.27
C LYS A 68 -5.51 13.15 13.77
N LYS A 69 -6.60 12.73 14.42
CA LYS A 69 -6.74 12.80 15.89
C LYS A 69 -5.73 11.91 16.61
N LEU A 70 -5.54 10.67 16.16
CA LEU A 70 -4.51 9.77 16.69
C LEU A 70 -3.11 10.38 16.56
N SER A 71 -2.82 11.05 15.45
CA SER A 71 -1.51 11.67 15.20
C SER A 71 -1.11 12.69 16.25
N ASN A 72 -2.08 13.35 16.90
CA ASN A 72 -1.83 14.32 17.97
C ASN A 72 -1.42 13.69 19.30
N VAL A 73 -1.84 12.45 19.57
CA VAL A 73 -1.58 11.75 20.85
C VAL A 73 -0.52 10.65 20.70
N ILE A 74 -0.33 10.12 19.48
CA ILE A 74 0.57 9.00 19.26
C ILE A 74 2.04 9.41 19.41
N THR A 75 2.75 8.66 20.23
CA THR A 75 4.21 8.73 20.41
C THR A 75 4.82 7.35 20.17
N PRO A 76 6.12 7.24 19.87
CA PRO A 76 6.78 5.94 19.72
C PRO A 76 6.66 5.05 20.97
N SER A 77 6.55 5.67 22.15
CA SER A 77 6.41 4.98 23.44
C SER A 77 4.95 4.74 23.86
N HIS A 78 3.97 5.03 23.00
CA HIS A 78 2.54 4.82 23.28
C HIS A 78 2.27 3.37 23.70
N LYS A 79 1.33 3.16 24.64
CA LYS A 79 1.06 1.84 25.24
C LYS A 79 0.71 0.75 24.23
N ASP A 80 0.14 1.13 23.09
CA ASP A 80 -0.27 0.23 22.00
C ASP A 80 0.85 -0.04 20.99
N LEU A 81 1.89 0.80 20.95
CA LEU A 81 3.01 0.63 20.01
C LEU A 81 4.27 0.10 20.70
N ARG A 82 4.65 0.69 21.84
CA ARG A 82 5.82 0.30 22.65
C ARG A 82 7.10 0.11 21.81
N ILE A 83 7.35 1.03 20.87
CA ILE A 83 8.50 0.91 19.96
C ILE A 83 9.79 0.93 20.79
N PRO A 84 10.65 -0.10 20.71
CA PRO A 84 11.91 -0.15 21.45
C PRO A 84 12.78 1.10 21.23
N ARG A 85 13.39 1.60 22.31
CA ARG A 85 14.20 2.85 22.28
C ARG A 85 15.29 2.84 21.21
N MET A 86 15.88 1.68 20.92
CA MET A 86 16.90 1.54 19.88
C MET A 86 16.41 1.96 18.49
N TYR A 87 15.14 1.69 18.17
CA TYR A 87 14.55 2.04 16.87
C TYR A 87 14.04 3.49 16.82
N GLN A 88 13.89 4.16 17.95
CA GLN A 88 13.35 5.52 18.01
C GLN A 88 14.32 6.58 17.46
N PHE A 89 15.60 6.25 17.23
CA PHE A 89 16.57 7.19 16.67
C PHE A 89 16.19 7.67 15.25
N GLU A 90 15.55 6.79 14.48
CA GLU A 90 15.06 7.10 13.13
C GLU A 90 13.66 7.75 13.13
N CYS A 91 13.04 7.96 14.31
CA CYS A 91 11.73 8.59 14.42
C CYS A 91 11.74 10.02 13.87
N PRO A 92 10.73 10.45 13.08
CA PRO A 92 9.46 9.75 12.82
C PRO A 92 9.47 8.88 11.54
N TRP A 93 10.61 8.38 11.09
CA TRP A 93 10.78 7.55 9.88
C TRP A 93 10.26 8.27 8.62
N THR A 94 10.71 9.52 8.43
CA THR A 94 10.23 10.42 7.36
C THR A 94 10.37 9.83 5.95
N ALA A 95 11.40 9.03 5.69
CA ALA A 95 11.59 8.35 4.41
C ALA A 95 10.44 7.36 4.12
N ALA A 96 10.08 6.52 5.08
CA ALA A 96 8.97 5.58 4.96
C ALA A 96 7.62 6.30 4.82
N GLN A 97 7.42 7.40 5.57
CA GLN A 97 6.21 8.23 5.44
C GLN A 97 6.03 8.76 4.01
N LYS A 98 7.12 9.21 3.37
CA LYS A 98 7.07 9.69 1.98
C LYS A 98 6.66 8.58 1.01
N GLU A 99 7.19 7.38 1.17
CA GLU A 99 6.85 6.24 0.31
C GLU A 99 5.35 5.90 0.37
N ILE A 100 4.77 5.82 1.58
CA ILE A 100 3.35 5.50 1.71
C ILE A 100 2.43 6.66 1.33
N TYR A 101 2.84 7.91 1.56
CA TYR A 101 2.06 9.08 1.17
C TYR A 101 1.84 9.15 -0.36
N MET A 102 2.80 8.64 -1.13
CA MET A 102 2.72 8.59 -2.60
C MET A 102 1.70 7.59 -3.14
N ILE A 103 1.07 6.75 -2.31
CA ILE A 103 0.11 5.73 -2.77
C ILE A 103 -1.03 6.29 -3.63
N ASN A 104 -1.46 7.52 -3.37
CA ASN A 104 -2.53 8.18 -4.14
C ASN A 104 -2.07 8.86 -5.43
N ALA A 105 -0.76 9.01 -5.64
CA ALA A 105 -0.22 9.49 -6.91
C ALA A 105 -0.34 8.43 -8.03
N TYR A 106 -0.47 7.15 -7.64
CA TYR A 106 -0.59 6.04 -8.58
C TYR A 106 -2.03 5.60 -8.77
N LYS A 107 -2.40 5.32 -10.02
CA LYS A 107 -3.74 4.83 -10.37
C LYS A 107 -3.84 3.31 -10.43
N THR A 108 -2.77 2.59 -10.79
CA THR A 108 -2.87 1.13 -10.90
C THR A 108 -2.78 0.46 -9.53
N PRO A 109 -3.50 -0.66 -9.33
CA PRO A 109 -3.39 -1.43 -8.10
C PRO A 109 -1.95 -1.89 -7.81
N LYS A 110 -1.24 -2.37 -8.85
CA LYS A 110 0.14 -2.84 -8.76
C LYS A 110 1.08 -1.73 -8.27
N ASP A 111 1.01 -0.54 -8.87
CA ASP A 111 1.88 0.57 -8.47
C ASP A 111 1.57 1.05 -7.04
N LYS A 112 0.31 0.96 -6.60
CA LYS A 112 -0.07 1.22 -5.19
C LYS A 112 0.50 0.20 -4.21
N VAL A 113 0.45 -1.11 -4.53
CA VAL A 113 1.11 -2.16 -3.73
C VAL A 113 2.62 -1.91 -3.64
N LYS A 114 3.26 -1.48 -4.73
CA LYS A 114 4.68 -1.11 -4.71
C LYS A 114 5.00 0.04 -3.75
N CYS A 115 4.07 0.96 -3.49
CA CYS A 115 4.28 2.00 -2.47
C CYS A 115 4.35 1.40 -1.07
N VAL A 116 3.48 0.43 -0.76
CA VAL A 116 3.52 -0.33 0.49
C VAL A 116 4.82 -1.12 0.61
N PHE A 117 5.23 -1.79 -0.46
CA PHE A 117 6.49 -2.54 -0.50
C PHE A 117 7.71 -1.65 -0.23
N ARG A 118 7.80 -0.49 -0.90
CA ARG A 118 8.90 0.47 -0.67
C ARG A 118 8.87 1.07 0.73
N CYS A 119 7.68 1.35 1.26
CA CYS A 119 7.53 1.79 2.65
C CYS A 119 8.05 0.72 3.62
N ALA A 120 7.64 -0.53 3.44
CA ALA A 120 8.03 -1.64 4.32
C ALA A 120 9.53 -1.92 4.28
N THR A 121 10.11 -2.01 3.08
CA THR A 121 11.56 -2.20 2.91
C THR A 121 12.37 -1.03 3.47
N THR A 122 11.88 0.21 3.32
CA THR A 122 12.49 1.39 3.94
C THR A 122 12.49 1.28 5.46
N ILE A 123 11.37 0.88 6.08
CA ILE A 123 11.31 0.64 7.53
C ILE A 123 12.32 -0.44 7.93
N MET A 124 12.31 -1.60 7.28
CA MET A 124 13.20 -2.71 7.62
C MET A 124 14.68 -2.33 7.53
N ASN A 125 15.06 -1.54 6.51
CA ASN A 125 16.41 -1.03 6.37
C ASN A 125 16.79 -0.10 7.53
N LEU A 126 15.91 0.83 7.90
CA LEU A 126 16.13 1.74 9.04
C LEU A 126 16.25 0.98 10.37
N LEU A 127 15.42 -0.05 10.59
CA LEU A 127 15.50 -0.88 11.79
C LEU A 127 16.80 -1.70 11.83
N SER A 128 17.25 -2.21 10.68
CA SER A 128 18.50 -2.98 10.59
C SER A 128 19.73 -2.11 10.89
N MET A 129 19.73 -0.84 10.44
CA MET A 129 20.80 0.11 10.78
C MET A 129 20.81 0.49 12.26
N ALA A 130 19.63 0.60 12.87
CA ALA A 130 19.50 0.94 14.29
C ALA A 130 19.93 -0.19 15.24
N ASN A 131 19.97 -1.44 14.76
CA ASN A 131 20.39 -2.60 15.54
C ASN A 131 21.26 -3.57 14.71
N GLU A 132 22.54 -3.25 14.59
CA GLU A 132 23.53 -4.06 13.84
C GLU A 132 23.67 -5.50 14.34
N LYS A 133 23.16 -5.82 15.53
CA LYS A 133 23.33 -7.13 16.18
C LYS A 133 22.20 -8.12 15.91
N ALA A 134 21.06 -7.68 15.37
CA ALA A 134 19.92 -8.55 15.14
C ALA A 134 19.13 -8.13 13.89
N VAL A 135 18.64 -9.13 13.15
CA VAL A 135 17.69 -8.89 12.06
C VAL A 135 16.34 -8.53 12.68
N PRO A 136 15.73 -7.38 12.33
CA PRO A 136 14.44 -6.99 12.86
C PRO A 136 13.37 -8.05 12.54
N ALA A 137 12.56 -8.39 13.55
CA ALA A 137 11.46 -9.33 13.39
C ALA A 137 10.14 -8.61 13.03
N ALA A 138 9.07 -9.37 12.75
CA ALA A 138 7.75 -8.80 12.53
C ALA A 138 7.27 -7.96 13.73
N ASP A 139 7.58 -8.39 14.96
CA ASP A 139 7.22 -7.69 16.19
C ASP A 139 7.91 -6.33 16.33
N ASP A 140 9.08 -6.15 15.71
CA ASP A 140 9.79 -4.86 15.64
C ASP A 140 9.19 -3.95 14.55
N PHE A 141 8.70 -4.55 13.47
CA PHE A 141 8.16 -3.85 12.31
C PHE A 141 6.76 -3.28 12.54
N ILE A 142 5.84 -4.08 13.09
CA ILE A 142 4.41 -3.76 13.15
C ILE A 142 4.12 -2.44 13.88
N PRO A 143 4.68 -2.19 15.08
CA PRO A 143 4.52 -0.90 15.75
C PRO A 143 4.99 0.30 14.93
N VAL A 144 6.07 0.12 14.14
CA VAL A 144 6.69 1.19 13.35
C VAL A 144 5.84 1.51 12.13
N ILE A 145 5.33 0.51 11.40
CA ILE A 145 4.43 0.76 10.26
C ILE A 145 3.11 1.40 10.71
N ILE A 146 2.56 1.01 11.87
CA ILE A 146 1.37 1.67 12.44
C ILE A 146 1.67 3.15 12.69
N PHE A 147 2.79 3.46 13.35
CA PHE A 147 3.20 4.84 13.59
C PHE A 147 3.38 5.63 12.28
N VAL A 148 4.07 5.04 11.30
CA VAL A 148 4.33 5.65 9.98
C VAL A 148 3.02 5.96 9.26
N ILE A 149 2.06 5.03 9.22
CA ILE A 149 0.75 5.26 8.60
C ILE A 149 0.02 6.41 9.31
N ILE A 150 0.03 6.43 10.65
CA ILE A 150 -0.64 7.48 11.41
C ILE A 150 -0.02 8.86 11.14
N LYS A 151 1.32 8.96 11.15
CA LYS A 151 2.01 10.23 10.92
C LYS A 151 1.91 10.70 9.46
N ALA A 152 1.94 9.78 8.49
CA ALA A 152 1.78 10.12 7.07
C ALA A 152 0.33 10.47 6.69
N ASN A 153 -0.65 9.85 7.36
CA ASN A 153 -2.08 9.96 7.08
C ASN A 153 -2.45 9.99 5.58
N PRO A 154 -2.09 8.95 4.79
CA PRO A 154 -2.43 8.89 3.38
C PRO A 154 -3.95 9.02 3.16
N PRO A 155 -4.44 9.82 2.20
CA PRO A 155 -5.86 9.91 1.94
C PRO A 155 -6.42 8.60 1.36
N CYS A 156 -7.73 8.40 1.42
CA CYS A 156 -8.42 7.32 0.72
C CYS A 156 -7.91 5.89 1.04
N LEU A 157 -7.40 5.64 2.25
CA LEU A 157 -6.78 4.36 2.61
C LEU A 157 -7.74 3.17 2.50
N LEU A 158 -8.98 3.31 2.95
CA LEU A 158 -9.94 2.19 2.97
C LEU A 158 -10.37 1.85 1.54
N SER A 159 -10.64 2.86 0.72
CA SER A 159 -10.92 2.65 -0.70
C SER A 159 -9.70 2.12 -1.45
N THR A 160 -8.48 2.52 -1.07
CA THR A 160 -7.24 1.96 -1.65
C THR A 160 -7.12 0.46 -1.40
N ILE A 161 -7.38 0.01 -0.17
CA ILE A 161 -7.34 -1.42 0.19
C ILE A 161 -8.39 -2.19 -0.60
N GLN A 162 -9.64 -1.70 -0.59
CA GLN A 162 -10.74 -2.32 -1.33
C GLN A 162 -10.44 -2.42 -2.83
N TYR A 163 -9.89 -1.35 -3.41
CA TYR A 163 -9.49 -1.27 -4.82
C TYR A 163 -8.41 -2.30 -5.15
N ILE A 164 -7.35 -2.39 -4.35
CA ILE A 164 -6.27 -3.36 -4.59
C ILE A 164 -6.77 -4.79 -4.48
N GLN A 165 -7.52 -5.11 -3.42
CA GLN A 165 -8.11 -6.45 -3.23
C GLN A 165 -8.99 -6.83 -4.42
N SER A 166 -9.76 -5.87 -4.94
CA SER A 166 -10.71 -6.05 -6.04
C SER A 166 -10.07 -6.28 -7.41
N PHE A 167 -8.93 -5.66 -7.70
CA PHE A 167 -8.33 -5.67 -9.06
C PHE A 167 -6.96 -6.34 -9.16
N TYR A 168 -6.30 -6.60 -8.04
CA TYR A 168 -4.94 -7.15 -8.00
C TYR A 168 -4.70 -8.13 -6.85
N GLY A 169 -5.66 -8.32 -5.93
CA GLY A 169 -5.51 -9.19 -4.76
C GLY A 169 -5.02 -10.59 -5.09
N ASN A 170 -5.61 -11.23 -6.11
CA ASN A 170 -5.22 -12.58 -6.55
C ASN A 170 -3.85 -12.65 -7.25
N ARG A 171 -3.30 -11.49 -7.66
CA ARG A 171 -2.02 -11.36 -8.35
C ARG A 171 -0.88 -10.91 -7.41
N ILE A 172 -1.18 -10.58 -6.16
CA ILE A 172 -0.16 -10.26 -5.15
C ILE A 172 0.49 -11.57 -4.69
N GLY A 173 1.79 -11.71 -4.88
CA GLY A 173 2.54 -12.91 -4.51
C GLY A 173 3.90 -12.60 -3.90
N GLY A 174 4.55 -13.64 -3.39
CA GLY A 174 5.89 -13.57 -2.81
C GLY A 174 5.98 -12.58 -1.65
N GLU A 175 7.07 -11.83 -1.60
CA GLU A 175 7.34 -10.87 -0.53
C GLU A 175 6.33 -9.70 -0.53
N GLU A 176 5.85 -9.26 -1.69
CA GLU A 176 4.83 -8.20 -1.79
C GLU A 176 3.55 -8.57 -1.04
N GLN A 177 3.16 -9.86 -1.10
CA GLN A 177 1.96 -10.35 -0.41
C GLN A 177 2.11 -10.28 1.10
N TYR A 178 3.28 -10.64 1.62
CA TYR A 178 3.58 -10.55 3.04
C TYR A 178 3.47 -9.10 3.53
N TRP A 179 4.14 -8.16 2.86
CA TRP A 179 4.10 -6.75 3.25
C TRP A 179 2.71 -6.13 3.09
N TRP A 180 1.95 -6.54 2.07
CA TRP A 180 0.57 -6.12 1.89
C TRP A 180 -0.34 -6.58 3.04
N ILE A 181 -0.19 -7.83 3.50
CA ILE A 181 -0.94 -8.36 4.66
C ILE A 181 -0.60 -7.55 5.92
N GLN A 182 0.68 -7.30 6.19
CA GLN A 182 1.09 -6.52 7.38
C GLN A 182 0.54 -5.08 7.33
N PHE A 183 0.54 -4.46 6.16
CA PHE A 183 -0.07 -3.15 5.96
C PHE A 183 -1.58 -3.16 6.24
N CYS A 184 -2.31 -4.17 5.73
CA CYS A 184 -3.74 -4.30 5.99
C CYS A 184 -4.03 -4.52 7.48
N SER A 185 -3.24 -5.36 8.16
CA SER A 185 -3.31 -5.56 9.60
C SER A 185 -3.05 -4.27 10.38
N ALA A 186 -2.06 -3.47 9.97
CA ALA A 186 -1.77 -2.18 10.59
C ALA A 186 -2.92 -1.18 10.41
N VAL A 187 -3.52 -1.10 9.22
CA VAL A 187 -4.70 -0.25 8.97
C VAL A 187 -5.89 -0.72 9.80
N GLU A 188 -6.12 -2.02 9.91
CA GLU A 188 -7.20 -2.57 10.74
C GLU A 188 -6.96 -2.31 12.23
N PHE A 189 -5.71 -2.39 12.69
CA PHE A 189 -5.36 -2.01 14.06
C PHE A 189 -5.68 -0.54 14.32
N ILE A 190 -5.26 0.37 13.42
CA ILE A 190 -5.52 1.81 13.52
C ILE A 190 -7.01 2.11 13.61
N LYS A 191 -7.87 1.43 12.83
CA LYS A 191 -9.33 1.60 12.89
C LYS A 191 -9.93 1.37 14.28
N ASN A 192 -9.27 0.52 15.08
CA ASN A 192 -9.75 0.11 16.40
C ASN A 192 -8.97 0.79 17.55
N MET A 193 -8.06 1.73 17.24
CA MET A 193 -7.33 2.48 18.27
C MET A 193 -8.19 3.59 18.88
N ASP A 194 -8.08 3.78 20.17
CA ASP A 194 -8.71 4.89 20.88
C ASP A 194 -7.75 6.07 21.05
N TYR A 195 -8.31 7.25 21.37
CA TYR A 195 -7.52 8.46 21.65
C TYR A 195 -6.97 8.53 23.09
N ASN A 196 -7.24 7.50 23.89
CA ASN A 196 -6.91 7.50 25.32
C ASN A 196 -5.47 7.00 25.53
N GLU A 197 -4.64 7.82 26.16
CA GLU A 197 -3.26 7.47 26.57
C GLU A 197 -3.20 6.27 27.52
#